data_AF-A0A964PK91-F1
#
_entry.id   AF-A0A964PK91-F1
#
_cell.length_a   1.000
_cell.length_b   1.000
_cell.length_c   1.000
_cell.angle_alpha   90.00
_cell.angle_beta   90.00
_cell.angle_gamma   90.00
#
_symmetry.space_group_name_H-M   'P 1'
#
loop_
_entity.id
_entity.type
_entity.pdbx_description
1 polymer ?
#
loop_
_entity_poly.entity_id
_entity_poly.type
_entity_poly.pdbx_seq_one_letter_code
_entity_poly.pdbx_strand_id
1 'polypeptide(L)'
;MDLPLADAEQSAAQLPQTRALRVLSPTLAPEQIDRAVLNRLLQEILTNPEATATQFGMDTLQLQNMLTLLANAHGFINDNEPANVQAMCSTWDNSDLQGEARIDAALAAYARRAQFTLDFIALYYRVVLANIEAGLSAQALPRFQAYMDDRRRRMASAGATTGGAVSQNARSGEESIRFHCRSN
;
A
#
# COMPACT_ATOMS: atom_id res chain seq x y z
N MET A 1 49.57 -10.25 55.31
CA MET A 1 49.04 -8.90 55.55
C MET A 1 48.94 -8.22 54.21
N ASP A 2 47.84 -7.67 53.76
CA ASP A 2 46.42 -7.76 54.09
C ASP A 2 45.78 -7.04 52.91
N LEU A 3 44.69 -7.59 52.39
CA LEU A 3 43.82 -6.84 51.50
C LEU A 3 43.18 -5.69 52.29
N PRO A 4 42.82 -4.60 51.61
CA PRO A 4 41.39 -4.36 51.55
C PRO A 4 40.86 -4.07 50.15
N LEU A 5 39.58 -4.46 50.03
CA LEU A 5 38.63 -4.37 48.93
C LEU A 5 38.05 -2.95 48.75
N ALA A 6 37.30 -2.81 47.65
CA ALA A 6 36.27 -1.81 47.32
C ALA A 6 36.80 -0.56 46.56
N ASP A 7 36.26 -0.10 45.44
CA ASP A 7 34.98 -0.39 44.76
C ASP A 7 35.06 -0.10 43.24
N ALA A 8 34.07 -0.64 42.54
CA ALA A 8 33.72 -0.44 41.13
C ALA A 8 33.80 1.05 40.70
N GLU A 9 34.13 1.36 39.44
CA GLU A 9 33.07 1.49 38.43
C GLU A 9 33.56 1.19 37.01
N GLN A 10 32.76 0.36 36.36
CA GLN A 10 32.80 0.00 34.95
C GLN A 10 32.52 1.24 34.09
N SER A 11 33.46 1.61 33.21
CA SER A 11 33.11 2.40 32.02
C SER A 11 33.20 1.51 30.80
N ALA A 12 32.27 0.55 30.74
CA ALA A 12 31.90 -0.04 29.47
C ALA A 12 31.07 1.03 28.75
N ALA A 13 31.68 1.74 27.81
CA ALA A 13 30.97 2.63 26.92
C ALA A 13 29.82 1.84 26.28
N GLN A 14 28.58 2.08 26.74
CA GLN A 14 27.39 1.63 26.05
C GLN A 14 27.41 2.27 24.66
N LEU A 15 27.83 1.49 23.67
CA LEU A 15 27.45 1.72 22.28
C LEU A 15 25.93 1.86 22.27
N PRO A 16 25.37 2.93 21.67
CA PRO A 16 23.93 3.06 21.57
C PRO A 16 23.43 1.80 20.86
N GLN A 17 22.57 1.04 21.52
CA GLN A 17 21.83 -0.03 20.87
C GLN A 17 21.05 0.62 19.73
N THR A 18 21.60 0.57 18.53
CA THR A 18 20.90 0.78 17.29
C THR A 18 19.82 -0.28 17.26
N ARG A 19 18.65 0.07 17.82
CA ARG A 19 17.44 -0.74 17.77
C ARG A 19 17.25 -1.08 16.30
N ALA A 20 17.49 -2.35 15.96
CA ALA A 20 17.52 -2.81 14.59
C ALA A 20 16.24 -2.35 13.90
N LEU A 21 16.38 -1.52 12.86
CA LEU A 21 15.31 -1.14 11.95
C LEU A 21 14.76 -2.46 11.37
N ARG A 22 13.65 -2.95 11.92
CA ARG A 22 12.85 -3.96 11.24
C ARG A 22 12.21 -3.25 10.06
N VAL A 23 12.89 -3.28 8.93
CA VAL A 23 12.28 -3.05 7.63
C VAL A 23 11.26 -4.17 7.45
N LEU A 24 10.02 -3.92 7.85
CA LEU A 24 8.90 -4.72 7.39
C LEU A 24 8.87 -4.46 5.88
N SER A 25 9.31 -5.44 5.08
CA SER A 25 9.15 -5.38 3.62
C SER A 25 7.70 -4.95 3.35
N PRO A 26 7.46 -3.82 2.64
CA PRO A 26 6.11 -3.30 2.49
C PRO A 26 5.30 -4.37 1.79
N THR A 27 4.41 -5.00 2.54
CA THR A 27 3.38 -5.87 1.99
C THR A 27 2.31 -4.92 1.47
N LEU A 28 1.89 -5.08 0.21
CA LEU A 28 0.73 -4.39 -0.35
C LEU A 28 -0.39 -4.32 0.70
N ALA A 29 -0.98 -3.14 0.87
CA ALA A 29 -2.18 -3.03 1.68
C ALA A 29 -3.25 -4.01 1.12
N PRO A 30 -4.01 -4.72 1.96
CA PRO A 30 -5.03 -5.66 1.50
C PRO A 30 -5.96 -5.08 0.42
N GLU A 31 -6.27 -3.79 0.54
CA GLU A 31 -7.11 -2.99 -0.36
C GLU A 31 -6.52 -2.86 -1.77
N GLN A 32 -5.21 -3.00 -1.92
CA GLN A 32 -4.50 -2.84 -3.20
C GLN A 32 -4.25 -4.17 -3.93
N ILE A 33 -4.54 -5.31 -3.30
CA ILE A 33 -4.24 -6.63 -3.89
C ILE A 33 -4.95 -6.79 -5.24
N ASP A 34 -6.26 -6.53 -5.31
CA ASP A 34 -7.01 -6.69 -6.57
C ASP A 34 -6.51 -5.74 -7.66
N ARG A 35 -6.15 -4.49 -7.30
CA ARG A 35 -5.50 -3.54 -8.22
C ARG A 35 -4.22 -4.13 -8.80
N ALA A 36 -3.35 -4.65 -7.94
CA ALA A 36 -2.08 -5.22 -8.37
C ALA A 36 -2.26 -6.46 -9.26
N VAL A 37 -3.17 -7.36 -8.90
CA VAL A 37 -3.47 -8.56 -9.71
C VAL A 37 -4.02 -8.18 -11.08
N LEU A 38 -5.00 -7.28 -11.13
CA LEU A 38 -5.64 -6.87 -12.39
C LEU A 38 -4.70 -6.05 -13.27
N ASN A 39 -3.83 -5.22 -12.70
CA ASN A 39 -2.77 -4.54 -13.45
C ASN A 39 -1.74 -5.53 -14.00
N ARG A 40 -1.41 -6.59 -13.26
CA ARG A 40 -0.55 -7.65 -13.78
C ARG A 40 -1.20 -8.38 -14.95
N LEU A 41 -2.49 -8.68 -14.84
CA LEU A 41 -3.26 -9.30 -15.93
C LEU A 41 -3.30 -8.40 -17.18
N LEU A 42 -3.50 -7.09 -17.00
CA LEU A 42 -3.41 -6.13 -18.10
C LEU A 42 -2.07 -6.25 -18.85
N GLN A 43 -0.96 -6.29 -18.11
CA GLN A 43 0.37 -6.46 -18.71
C GLN A 43 0.54 -7.80 -19.42
N GLU A 44 -0.01 -8.88 -18.86
CA GLU A 44 0.02 -10.21 -19.48
C GLU A 44 -0.75 -10.24 -20.81
N ILE A 45 -1.94 -9.62 -20.86
CA ILE A 45 -2.74 -9.49 -22.10
C ILE A 45 -2.00 -8.64 -23.13
N LEU A 46 -1.43 -7.49 -22.73
CA LEU A 46 -0.69 -6.60 -23.63
C LEU A 46 0.57 -7.28 -24.20
N THR A 47 1.20 -8.15 -23.42
CA THR A 47 2.42 -8.85 -23.83
C THR A 47 2.13 -10.04 -24.73
N ASN A 48 1.13 -10.86 -24.36
CA ASN A 48 0.78 -12.06 -25.10
C ASN A 48 -0.73 -12.34 -25.04
N PRO A 49 -1.53 -11.69 -25.91
CA PRO A 49 -2.98 -11.80 -25.89
C PRO A 49 -3.45 -13.21 -26.23
N GLU A 50 -2.80 -13.90 -27.19
CA GLU A 50 -3.17 -15.26 -27.61
C GLU A 50 -2.95 -16.30 -26.52
N ALA A 51 -1.79 -16.23 -25.83
CA ALA A 51 -1.53 -17.13 -24.71
C ALA A 51 -2.51 -16.89 -23.56
N THR A 52 -2.84 -15.62 -23.28
CA THR A 52 -3.79 -15.26 -22.21
C THR A 52 -5.21 -15.74 -22.54
N ALA A 53 -5.66 -15.54 -23.79
CA ALA A 53 -6.95 -16.08 -24.25
C ALA A 53 -6.98 -17.60 -24.17
N THR A 54 -5.91 -18.28 -24.57
CA THR A 54 -5.80 -19.75 -24.50
C THR A 54 -5.82 -20.25 -23.06
N GLN A 55 -5.07 -19.60 -22.17
CA GLN A 55 -5.03 -19.90 -20.74
C GLN A 55 -6.43 -19.88 -20.15
N PHE A 56 -7.22 -18.85 -20.46
CA PHE A 56 -8.57 -18.71 -19.94
C PHE A 56 -9.65 -19.38 -20.80
N GLY A 57 -9.36 -19.87 -21.99
CA GLY A 57 -10.38 -20.35 -22.92
C GLY A 57 -11.37 -19.25 -23.32
N MET A 58 -10.87 -18.03 -23.54
CA MET A 58 -11.65 -16.87 -23.97
C MET A 58 -11.66 -16.77 -25.49
N ASP A 59 -12.78 -16.32 -26.04
CA ASP A 59 -12.81 -15.84 -27.41
C ASP A 59 -12.25 -14.41 -27.54
N THR A 60 -12.09 -13.96 -28.78
CA THR A 60 -11.55 -12.64 -29.10
C THR A 60 -12.37 -11.49 -28.49
N LEU A 61 -13.70 -11.61 -28.46
CA LEU A 61 -14.57 -10.57 -27.94
C LEU A 61 -14.44 -10.46 -26.41
N GLN A 62 -14.38 -11.59 -25.71
CA GLN A 62 -14.16 -11.65 -24.28
C GLN A 62 -12.82 -11.05 -23.88
N LEU A 63 -11.74 -11.38 -24.62
CA LEU A 63 -10.42 -10.83 -24.36
C LEU A 63 -10.40 -9.30 -24.58
N GLN A 64 -11.02 -8.82 -25.67
CA GLN A 64 -11.10 -7.38 -25.94
C GLN A 64 -11.90 -6.63 -24.88
N ASN A 65 -13.06 -7.15 -24.48
CA ASN A 65 -13.89 -6.54 -23.43
C ASN A 65 -13.13 -6.48 -22.10
N MET A 66 -12.45 -7.56 -21.72
CA MET A 66 -11.59 -7.58 -20.53
C MET A 66 -10.47 -6.54 -20.63
N LEU A 67 -9.75 -6.50 -21.75
CA LEU A 67 -8.68 -5.53 -21.97
C LEU A 67 -9.16 -4.08 -21.81
N THR A 68 -10.33 -3.75 -22.37
CA THR A 68 -10.95 -2.42 -22.23
C THR A 68 -11.27 -2.09 -20.79
N LEU A 69 -11.89 -3.02 -20.05
CA LEU A 69 -12.20 -2.81 -18.62
C LEU A 69 -10.92 -2.57 -17.80
N LEU A 70 -9.89 -3.38 -18.04
CA LEU A 70 -8.61 -3.27 -17.33
C LEU A 70 -7.85 -1.99 -17.66
N ALA A 71 -7.81 -1.59 -18.94
CA ALA A 71 -7.14 -0.35 -19.35
C ALA A 71 -7.81 0.90 -18.74
N ASN A 72 -9.16 0.93 -18.74
CA ASN A 72 -9.92 2.00 -18.10
C ASN A 72 -9.68 2.03 -16.59
N ALA A 73 -9.69 0.87 -15.93
CA ALA A 73 -9.42 0.76 -14.50
C ALA A 73 -8.02 1.25 -14.13
N HIS A 74 -7.02 0.87 -14.91
CA HIS A 74 -5.63 1.29 -14.71
C HIS A 74 -5.47 2.82 -14.81
N GLY A 75 -6.17 3.47 -15.73
CA GLY A 75 -6.08 4.92 -15.94
C GLY A 75 -6.89 5.79 -14.97
N PHE A 76 -7.86 5.22 -14.25
CA PHE A 76 -8.82 6.00 -13.45
C PHE A 76 -8.31 6.38 -12.06
N ILE A 77 -7.50 5.53 -11.43
CA ILE A 77 -7.13 5.68 -10.02
C ILE A 77 -5.70 6.23 -9.86
N ASN A 78 -5.61 7.42 -9.29
CA ASN A 78 -4.38 8.00 -8.77
C ASN A 78 -4.47 8.15 -7.25
N ASP A 79 -3.38 7.87 -6.55
CA ASP A 79 -3.28 8.16 -5.12
C ASP A 79 -3.35 9.69 -4.92
N ASN A 80 -4.17 10.17 -3.98
CA ASN A 80 -4.38 11.60 -3.79
C ASN A 80 -3.50 12.17 -2.68
N GLU A 81 -2.19 12.09 -2.90
CA GLU A 81 -1.20 12.59 -1.95
C GLU A 81 -1.38 14.07 -1.57
N PRO A 82 -1.68 14.99 -2.51
CA PRO A 82 -1.99 16.37 -2.16
C PRO A 82 -3.13 16.50 -1.16
N ALA A 83 -4.20 15.71 -1.28
CA ALA A 83 -5.33 15.75 -0.34
C ALA A 83 -4.97 15.13 1.03
N ASN A 84 -4.12 14.10 1.06
CA ASN A 84 -3.63 13.51 2.30
C ASN A 84 -2.81 14.55 3.09
N VAL A 85 -1.88 15.22 2.41
CA VAL A 85 -1.06 16.31 2.97
C VAL A 85 -1.94 17.49 3.40
N GLN A 86 -2.94 17.87 2.62
CA GLN A 86 -3.87 18.94 2.99
C GLN A 86 -4.63 18.61 4.29
N ALA A 87 -5.09 17.38 4.46
CA ALA A 87 -5.78 16.95 5.69
C ALA A 87 -4.85 17.01 6.91
N MET A 88 -3.58 16.61 6.73
CA MET A 88 -2.54 16.72 7.75
C MET A 88 -2.33 18.18 8.16
N CYS A 89 -2.05 19.05 7.19
CA CYS A 89 -1.72 20.45 7.48
C CYS A 89 -2.91 21.24 8.01
N SER A 90 -4.12 21.00 7.49
CA SER A 90 -5.33 21.60 8.06
C SER A 90 -5.54 21.18 9.51
N THR A 91 -5.26 19.92 9.87
CA THR A 91 -5.34 19.48 11.27
C THR A 91 -4.24 20.10 12.12
N TRP A 92 -3.02 20.21 11.58
CA TRP A 92 -1.91 20.85 12.26
C TRP A 92 -2.21 22.33 12.57
N ASP A 93 -2.65 23.10 11.58
CA ASP A 93 -2.84 24.55 11.67
C ASP A 93 -4.01 24.96 12.59
N ASN A 94 -5.04 24.12 12.71
CA ASN A 94 -6.26 24.41 13.46
C ASN A 94 -6.35 23.72 14.84
N SER A 95 -5.28 23.08 15.31
CA SER A 95 -5.28 22.32 16.56
C SER A 95 -4.76 23.14 17.73
N ASP A 96 -5.50 23.14 18.85
CA ASP A 96 -5.06 23.69 20.12
C ASP A 96 -4.12 22.75 20.90
N LEU A 97 -3.97 21.50 20.45
CA LEU A 97 -3.07 20.52 21.05
C LEU A 97 -1.61 21.00 20.96
N GLN A 98 -0.78 20.53 21.89
CA GLN A 98 0.63 20.88 21.96
C GLN A 98 1.51 19.62 21.95
N GLY A 99 2.77 19.78 21.53
CA GLY A 99 3.76 18.70 21.54
C GLY A 99 3.32 17.47 20.73
N GLU A 100 3.62 16.28 21.27
CA GLU A 100 3.35 14.99 20.60
C GLU A 100 1.86 14.79 20.26
N ALA A 101 0.94 15.24 21.11
CA ALA A 101 -0.50 15.10 20.84
C ALA A 101 -0.94 15.84 19.56
N ARG A 102 -0.32 16.99 19.25
CA ARG A 102 -0.59 17.73 18.00
C ARG A 102 -0.04 16.99 16.78
N ILE A 103 1.16 16.42 16.92
CA ILE A 103 1.82 15.63 15.87
C ILE A 103 0.97 14.40 15.54
N ASP A 104 0.57 13.64 16.56
CA ASP A 104 -0.25 12.43 16.40
C ASP A 104 -1.59 12.74 15.74
N ALA A 105 -2.24 13.85 16.11
CA ALA A 105 -3.51 14.26 15.50
C ALA A 105 -3.36 14.55 14.00
N ALA A 106 -2.30 15.26 13.60
CA ALA A 106 -2.03 15.58 12.20
C ALA A 106 -1.68 14.33 11.38
N LEU A 107 -0.82 13.45 11.90
CA LEU A 107 -0.48 12.18 11.24
C LEU A 107 -1.70 11.25 11.14
N ALA A 108 -2.55 11.22 12.16
CA ALA A 108 -3.79 10.45 12.10
C ALA A 108 -4.76 11.01 11.05
N ALA A 109 -4.80 12.32 10.83
CA ALA A 109 -5.60 12.92 9.77
C ALA A 109 -5.10 12.54 8.37
N TYR A 110 -3.77 12.55 8.16
CA TYR A 110 -3.15 11.99 6.96
C TYR A 110 -3.56 10.53 6.75
N ALA A 111 -3.34 9.68 7.76
CA ALA A 111 -3.59 8.24 7.68
C ALA A 111 -5.06 7.92 7.39
N ARG A 112 -6.00 8.62 8.03
CA ARG A 112 -7.44 8.46 7.74
C ARG A 112 -7.78 8.83 6.30
N ARG A 113 -7.20 9.91 5.76
CA ARG A 113 -7.46 10.34 4.38
C ARG A 113 -6.84 9.39 3.36
N ALA A 114 -5.65 8.87 3.65
CA ALA A 114 -4.99 7.84 2.86
C ALA A 114 -5.82 6.55 2.84
N GLN A 115 -6.30 6.09 4.00
CA GLN A 115 -7.15 4.90 4.11
C GLN A 115 -8.45 5.06 3.32
N PHE A 116 -9.11 6.23 3.36
CA PHE A 116 -10.28 6.47 2.53
C PHE A 116 -10.01 6.24 1.04
N THR A 117 -8.82 6.63 0.56
CA THR A 117 -8.42 6.39 -0.83
C THR A 117 -8.22 4.89 -1.08
N LEU A 118 -7.57 4.16 -0.17
CA LEU A 118 -7.41 2.71 -0.26
C LEU A 118 -8.76 1.99 -0.30
N ASP A 119 -9.70 2.37 0.56
CA ASP A 119 -11.05 1.79 0.61
C ASP A 119 -11.81 2.04 -0.70
N PHE A 120 -11.70 3.26 -1.24
CA PHE A 120 -12.27 3.59 -2.56
C PHE A 120 -11.67 2.72 -3.67
N ILE A 121 -10.35 2.54 -3.67
CA ILE A 121 -9.64 1.66 -4.63
C ILE A 121 -10.19 0.24 -4.55
N ALA A 122 -10.30 -0.32 -3.34
CA ALA A 122 -10.81 -1.67 -3.15
C ALA A 122 -12.25 -1.81 -3.68
N LEU A 123 -13.13 -0.84 -3.38
CA LEU A 123 -14.52 -0.84 -3.88
C LEU A 123 -14.58 -0.76 -5.40
N TYR A 124 -13.78 0.14 -6.00
CA TYR A 124 -13.73 0.29 -7.45
C TYR A 124 -13.27 -0.99 -8.15
N TYR A 125 -12.18 -1.60 -7.69
CA TYR A 125 -11.66 -2.82 -8.29
C TYR A 125 -12.55 -4.05 -8.07
N ARG A 126 -13.35 -4.09 -6.99
CA ARG A 126 -14.44 -5.09 -6.86
C ARG A 126 -15.48 -4.96 -7.97
N VAL A 127 -15.86 -3.72 -8.32
CA VAL A 127 -16.80 -3.47 -9.43
C VAL A 127 -16.18 -3.84 -10.77
N VAL A 128 -14.92 -3.49 -11.02
CA VAL A 128 -14.20 -3.88 -12.24
C VAL A 128 -14.17 -5.40 -12.38
N LEU A 129 -13.82 -6.11 -11.30
CA LEU A 129 -13.79 -7.57 -11.27
C LEU A 129 -15.17 -8.17 -11.60
N ALA A 130 -16.23 -7.68 -10.96
CA ALA A 130 -17.58 -8.18 -11.21
C ALA A 130 -18.03 -7.99 -12.66
N ASN A 131 -17.67 -6.86 -13.29
CA ASN A 131 -17.97 -6.61 -14.71
C ASN A 131 -17.17 -7.55 -15.63
N ILE A 132 -15.90 -7.82 -15.30
CA ILE A 132 -15.10 -8.81 -16.04
C ILE A 132 -15.79 -10.18 -15.95
N GLU A 133 -16.08 -10.66 -14.74
CA GLU A 133 -16.70 -11.98 -14.51
C GLU A 133 -18.04 -12.14 -15.23
N ALA A 134 -18.88 -11.09 -15.21
CA ALA A 134 -20.17 -11.08 -15.90
C ALA A 134 -20.04 -11.19 -17.44
N GLY A 135 -18.91 -10.75 -18.00
CA GLY A 135 -18.60 -10.88 -19.43
C GLY A 135 -17.97 -12.22 -19.83
N LEU A 136 -17.65 -13.09 -18.87
CA LEU A 136 -17.03 -14.38 -19.13
C LEU A 136 -18.05 -15.48 -19.40
N SER A 137 -17.64 -16.44 -20.22
CA SER A 137 -18.39 -17.63 -20.55
C SER A 137 -18.28 -18.63 -19.40
N ALA A 138 -19.18 -19.60 -19.37
CA ALA A 138 -19.14 -20.68 -18.38
C ALA A 138 -17.81 -21.46 -18.39
N GLN A 139 -17.11 -21.49 -19.52
CA GLN A 139 -15.78 -22.11 -19.63
C GLN A 139 -14.67 -21.21 -19.09
N ALA A 140 -14.73 -19.90 -19.37
CA ALA A 140 -13.66 -18.96 -19.04
C ALA A 140 -13.68 -18.52 -17.58
N LEU A 141 -14.87 -18.36 -17.00
CA LEU A 141 -15.06 -17.89 -15.63
C LEU A 141 -14.27 -18.70 -14.58
N PRO A 142 -14.37 -20.04 -14.49
CA PRO A 142 -13.66 -20.79 -13.45
C PRO A 142 -12.13 -20.70 -13.59
N ARG A 143 -11.61 -20.57 -14.81
CA ARG A 143 -10.16 -20.41 -15.06
C ARG A 143 -9.67 -19.04 -14.64
N PHE A 144 -10.45 -18.01 -14.91
CA PHE A 144 -10.18 -16.65 -14.46
C PHE A 144 -10.22 -16.54 -12.93
N GLN A 145 -11.23 -17.11 -12.27
CA GLN A 145 -11.34 -17.13 -10.80
C GLN A 145 -10.15 -17.85 -10.16
N ALA A 146 -9.76 -19.01 -10.70
CA ALA A 146 -8.58 -19.74 -10.23
C ALA A 146 -7.29 -18.92 -10.38
N TYR A 147 -7.15 -18.16 -11.46
CA TYR A 147 -6.04 -17.23 -11.65
C TYR A 147 -6.05 -16.11 -10.60
N MET A 148 -7.20 -15.46 -10.37
CA MET A 148 -7.32 -14.40 -9.37
C MET A 148 -6.93 -14.89 -7.98
N ASP A 149 -7.42 -16.06 -7.58
CA ASP A 149 -7.14 -16.64 -6.27
C ASP A 149 -5.66 -17.01 -6.10
N ASP A 150 -5.03 -17.61 -7.12
CA ASP A 150 -3.60 -17.90 -7.10
C ASP A 150 -2.77 -16.61 -6.98
N ARG A 151 -3.08 -15.59 -7.79
CA ARG A 151 -2.34 -14.32 -7.77
C ARG A 151 -2.53 -13.55 -6.47
N ARG A 152 -3.74 -13.52 -5.90
CA ARG A 152 -4.02 -12.94 -4.57
C ARG A 152 -3.18 -13.62 -3.50
N ARG A 153 -3.18 -14.96 -3.46
CA ARG A 153 -2.36 -15.72 -2.50
C ARG A 153 -0.88 -15.39 -2.65
N ARG A 154 -0.37 -15.36 -3.89
CA ARG A 154 1.03 -15.00 -4.15
C ARG A 154 1.35 -13.59 -3.68
N MET A 155 0.54 -12.60 -4.03
CA MET A 155 0.78 -11.20 -3.63
C MET A 155 0.69 -10.99 -2.12
N ALA A 156 -0.26 -11.65 -1.45
CA ALA A 156 -0.37 -11.64 0.00
C ALA A 156 0.83 -12.32 0.69
N SER A 157 1.37 -13.38 0.09
CA SER A 157 2.51 -14.14 0.62
C SER A 157 3.89 -13.54 0.31
N ALA A 158 4.01 -12.78 -0.79
CA ALA A 158 5.29 -12.38 -1.35
C ALA A 158 5.86 -11.05 -0.80
N GLY A 159 5.21 -10.39 0.15
CA GLY A 159 5.66 -9.07 0.62
C GLY A 159 5.86 -8.08 -0.53
N ALA A 160 4.95 -8.10 -1.51
CA ALA A 160 5.08 -7.36 -2.75
C ALA A 160 5.21 -5.86 -2.46
N THR A 161 6.37 -5.30 -2.82
CA THR A 161 6.78 -3.93 -2.54
C THR A 161 6.04 -2.94 -3.44
N THR A 162 5.19 -2.10 -2.85
CA THR A 162 4.88 -0.78 -3.40
C THR A 162 5.53 0.28 -2.53
N GLY A 163 6.39 1.09 -3.14
CA GLY A 163 6.89 2.31 -2.53
C GLY A 163 5.71 3.22 -2.21
N GLY A 164 5.59 3.64 -0.97
CA GLY A 164 4.47 4.49 -0.53
C GLY A 164 4.25 4.53 0.97
N ALA A 165 4.86 3.62 1.75
CA ALA A 165 4.91 3.79 3.19
C ALA A 165 5.93 4.88 3.52
N VAL A 166 5.47 6.14 3.56
CA VAL A 166 6.14 7.19 4.35
C VAL A 166 6.36 6.58 5.73
N SER A 167 7.63 6.43 6.07
CA SER A 167 8.10 5.66 7.21
C SER A 167 7.42 6.16 8.48
N GLN A 168 6.73 5.24 9.17
CA GLN A 168 6.19 5.46 10.50
C GLN A 168 7.34 5.51 11.50
N ASN A 169 7.77 6.70 11.89
CA ASN A 169 8.46 6.94 13.15
C ASN A 169 8.02 8.33 13.66
N ALA A 170 7.69 8.49 14.93
CA ALA A 170 7.26 9.79 15.48
C ALA A 170 8.31 10.91 15.25
N ARG A 171 9.60 10.57 15.16
CA ARG A 171 10.67 11.49 14.71
C ARG A 171 10.62 11.86 13.22
N SER A 172 10.17 10.96 12.33
CA SER A 172 9.89 11.33 10.93
C SER A 172 8.57 12.08 10.80
N GLY A 173 7.61 11.86 11.69
CA GLY A 173 6.31 12.52 11.66
C GLY A 173 6.40 14.04 11.85
N GLU A 174 7.18 14.50 12.84
CA GLU A 174 7.42 15.93 13.03
C GLU A 174 8.17 16.55 11.84
N GLU A 175 9.17 15.85 11.29
CA GLU A 175 9.91 16.28 10.10
C GLU A 175 9.01 16.36 8.86
N SER A 176 8.13 15.37 8.66
CA SER A 176 7.13 15.36 7.59
C SER A 176 6.15 16.52 7.72
N ILE A 177 5.66 16.81 8.93
CA ILE A 177 4.79 17.96 9.17
C ILE A 177 5.53 19.26 8.87
N ARG A 178 6.75 19.47 9.40
CA ARG A 178 7.53 20.69 9.13
C ARG A 178 7.88 20.85 7.64
N PHE A 179 8.12 19.74 6.93
CA PHE A 179 8.44 19.75 5.51
C PHE A 179 7.22 20.14 4.66
N HIS A 180 6.05 19.59 4.96
CA HIS A 180 4.84 19.74 4.14
C HIS A 180 3.94 20.90 4.56
N CYS A 181 3.84 21.18 5.86
CA CYS A 181 2.99 22.20 6.44
C CYS A 181 3.84 23.42 6.74
N ARG A 182 3.78 24.43 5.87
CA ARG A 182 4.51 25.69 6.09
C ARG A 182 4.00 26.36 7.36
N SER A 183 4.93 26.76 8.22
CA SER A 183 4.68 27.78 9.22
C SER A 183 4.36 29.10 8.51
N ASN A 184 3.12 29.59 8.63
CA ASN A 184 2.86 31.03 8.49
C ASN A 184 3.26 31.73 9.78
#